data_AF-A0A4Q9FBF6-F1
#
_entry.id   AF-A0A4Q9FBF6-F1
#
_cell.length_a   1.000
_cell.length_b   1.000
_cell.length_c   1.000
_cell.angle_alpha   90.00
_cell.angle_beta   90.00
_cell.angle_gamma   90.00
#
_symmetry.space_group_name_H-M   'P 1'
#
loop_
_entity.id
_entity.type
_entity.pdbx_description
1 polymer ?
#
loop_
_entity_poly.entity_id
_entity_poly.type
_entity_poly.pdbx_seq_one_letter_code
_entity_poly.pdbx_strand_id
1 'polypeptide(L)' 'MKIPVMFYVGLTTFLLVLLTLMVSMNMAFTWVFYTMCIGQALVIVMVYKVLKDKYTTDKTFEHFYEDRPINYRK' A
#
# COMPACT_ATOMS: atom_id res chain seq x y z
N MET A 1 -4.15 -1.50 19.40
CA MET A 1 -4.67 -0.63 18.32
C MET A 1 -4.77 -1.44 17.04
N LYS A 2 -5.87 -1.33 16.27
CA LYS A 2 -5.93 -1.96 14.93
C LYS A 2 -4.98 -1.17 14.02
N ILE A 3 -4.04 -1.86 13.36
CA ILE A 3 -3.18 -1.22 12.35
C ILE A 3 -4.08 -0.82 11.18
N PRO A 4 -4.09 0.46 10.76
CA PRO A 4 -4.94 0.91 9.65
C PRO A 4 -4.48 0.26 8.34
N VAL A 5 -5.42 -0.05 7.45
CA VAL A 5 -5.10 -0.66 6.14
C VAL A 5 -4.12 0.17 5.34
N MET A 6 -4.25 1.50 5.39
CA MET A 6 -3.34 2.43 4.73
C MET A 6 -1.88 2.31 5.17
N PHE A 7 -1.61 1.79 6.36
CA PHE A 7 -0.25 1.48 6.78
C PHE A 7 0.37 0.38 5.91
N TYR A 8 -0.39 -0.69 5.63
CA TYR A 8 0.09 -1.78 4.77
C TYR A 8 0.35 -1.29 3.34
N VAL A 9 -0.54 -0.44 2.81
CA VAL A 9 -0.36 0.20 1.50
C VAL A 9 0.94 1.00 1.47
N GLY A 10 1.14 1.89 2.45
CA GLY A 10 2.36 2.70 2.56
C GLY A 10 3.63 1.85 2.68
N LEU A 11 3.58 0.78 3.50
CA LEU A 11 4.69 -0.14 3.69
C LEU A 11 5.04 -0.88 2.38
N THR A 12 4.06 -1.39 1.65
CA THR A 12 4.30 -2.09 0.37
C THR A 12 4.84 -1.14 -0.70
N THR A 13 4.33 0.10 -0.76
CA THR A 13 4.84 1.13 -1.69
C THR A 13 6.27 1.52 -1.35
N PHE A 14 6.58 1.71 -0.08
CA PHE A 14 7.94 1.97 0.38
C PHE A 14 8.90 0.85 -0.03
N LEU A 15 8.52 -0.42 0.18
CA LEU A 15 9.35 -1.56 -0.24
C LEU A 15 9.55 -1.63 -1.76
N LEU A 16 8.53 -1.28 -2.55
CA LEU A 16 8.66 -1.21 -4.00
C LEU A 16 9.68 -0.13 -4.44
N VAL A 17 9.61 1.05 -3.82
CA VAL A 17 10.58 2.12 -4.07
C VAL A 17 11.98 1.69 -3.66
N LEU A 18 12.11 1.09 -2.46
CA LEU A 18 13.38 0.55 -1.98
C LEU A 18 13.95 -0.50 -2.95
N LEU A 19 13.14 -1.43 -3.43
CA LEU A 19 13.56 -2.45 -4.40
C LEU A 19 14.08 -1.80 -5.70
N THR A 20 13.38 -0.77 -6.19
CA THR A 20 13.81 0.00 -7.37
C THR A 20 15.16 0.67 -7.14
N LEU A 21 15.39 1.25 -5.96
CA LEU A 21 16.68 1.84 -5.59
C LEU A 21 17.79 0.79 -5.52
N MET A 22 17.54 -0.38 -4.90
CA MET A 22 18.53 -1.46 -4.81
C MET A 22 18.98 -1.93 -6.20
N VAL A 23 18.02 -2.09 -7.13
CA VAL A 23 18.31 -2.45 -8.53
C VAL A 23 19.07 -1.32 -9.23
N SER A 24 18.65 -0.07 -9.06
CA SER A 24 19.30 1.09 -9.68
C SER A 24 20.75 1.30 -9.21
N MET A 25 21.06 0.90 -7.98
CA MET A 25 22.41 0.96 -7.40
C MET A 25 23.25 -0.28 -7.70
N ASN A 26 22.74 -1.21 -8.53
CA ASN A 26 23.39 -2.47 -8.88
C ASN A 26 23.82 -3.29 -7.64
N MET A 27 22.95 -3.34 -6.62
CA MET A 27 23.19 -4.16 -5.43
C MET A 27 23.20 -5.66 -5.78
N ALA A 28 23.83 -6.46 -4.93
CA ALA A 28 23.92 -7.90 -5.13
C ALA A 28 22.53 -8.55 -5.26
N PHE A 29 22.39 -9.41 -6.27
CA PHE A 29 21.11 -10.04 -6.65
C PHE A 29 20.42 -10.74 -5.47
N THR A 30 21.17 -11.41 -4.59
CA THR A 30 20.62 -12.11 -3.42
C THR A 30 19.75 -11.19 -2.56
N TRP A 31 20.20 -9.96 -2.29
CA TRP A 31 19.45 -9.00 -1.50
C TRP A 31 18.21 -8.51 -2.25
N VAL A 32 18.34 -8.21 -3.55
CA VAL A 32 17.22 -7.79 -4.39
C VAL A 32 16.14 -8.88 -4.45
N PHE A 33 16.54 -10.13 -4.64
CA PHE A 33 15.65 -11.27 -4.75
C PHE A 33 14.83 -11.49 -3.46
N TYR A 34 15.48 -11.56 -2.30
CA TYR A 34 14.75 -11.78 -1.05
C TYR A 34 13.86 -10.59 -0.68
N THR A 35 14.30 -9.35 -0.92
CA THR A 35 13.45 -8.16 -0.74
C THR A 35 12.23 -8.22 -1.64
N MET A 36 12.38 -8.65 -2.89
CA MET A 36 11.27 -8.84 -3.83
C MET A 36 10.28 -9.90 -3.33
N CYS A 37 10.75 -11.08 -2.91
CA CYS A 37 9.89 -12.12 -2.36
C CYS A 37 9.12 -11.66 -1.11
N ILE A 38 9.79 -10.94 -0.19
CA ILE A 38 9.15 -10.37 1.01
C ILE A 38 8.10 -9.33 0.61
N GLY A 39 8.43 -8.45 -0.34
CA GLY A 39 7.50 -7.46 -0.87
C GLY A 39 6.23 -8.10 -1.44
N GLN A 40 6.38 -9.16 -2.24
CA GLN A 40 5.24 -9.90 -2.80
C GLN A 40 4.37 -10.54 -1.71
N ALA A 41 4.98 -11.17 -0.70
CA ALA A 41 4.25 -11.72 0.44
C ALA A 41 3.46 -10.63 1.19
N LEU A 42 4.07 -9.45 1.39
CA LEU A 42 3.39 -8.31 2.03
C LEU A 42 2.27 -7.73 1.18
N VAL A 43 2.37 -7.74 -0.15
CA VAL A 43 1.26 -7.36 -1.04
C VAL A 43 0.08 -8.31 -0.86
N ILE A 44 0.31 -9.63 -0.78
CA ILE A 44 -0.77 -10.60 -0.51
C ILE A 44 -1.44 -10.30 0.85
N VAL A 45 -0.65 -10.03 1.89
CA VAL A 45 -1.16 -9.66 3.21
C VAL A 45 -1.95 -8.35 3.16
N MET A 46 -1.44 -7.34 2.45
CA MET A 46 -2.10 -6.05 2.27
C MET A 46 -3.46 -6.23 1.59
N VAL A 47 -3.53 -6.95 0.47
CA VAL A 47 -4.79 -7.23 -0.24
C VAL A 47 -5.78 -7.97 0.65
N TYR A 48 -5.33 -9.00 1.38
CA TYR A 48 -6.19 -9.70 2.33
C TYR A 48 -6.75 -8.77 3.41
N LYS A 49 -5.93 -7.86 3.93
CA LYS A 49 -6.35 -6.87 4.93
C LYS A 49 -7.33 -5.87 4.37
N VAL A 50 -7.11 -5.35 3.15
CA VAL A 50 -8.04 -4.45 2.44
C VAL A 50 -9.39 -5.13 2.27
N LEU A 51 -9.42 -6.35 1.73
CA LEU A 51 -10.67 -7.08 1.44
C LEU A 51 -11.47 -7.44 2.69
N LYS A 52 -10.82 -7.57 3.84
CA LYS A 52 -11.47 -7.87 5.12
C LYS A 52 -11.71 -6.65 5.99
N ASP A 53 -11.29 -5.47 5.55
CA ASP A 53 -11.51 -4.26 6.32
C ASP A 53 -12.98 -3.88 6.27
N LYS A 54 -13.54 -3.53 7.43
CA LYS A 54 -14.94 -3.12 7.55
C LYS A 54 -15.02 -1.61 7.34
N TYR A 55 -14.59 -1.16 6.16
CA TYR A 55 -14.70 0.23 5.76
C TYR A 55 -16.06 0.48 5.10
N THR A 56 -16.76 1.49 5.57
CA THR A 56 -18.03 1.95 4.98
C THR A 56 -17.89 3.44 4.70
N THR A 57 -18.27 3.86 3.50
CA THR A 57 -18.32 5.27 3.10
C THR A 57 -19.66 5.53 2.42
N ASP A 58 -20.22 6.70 2.65
CA ASP A 58 -21.38 7.24 1.95
C ASP A 58 -20.99 7.84 0.59
N LYS A 59 -19.69 7.94 0.32
CA LYS A 59 -19.18 8.49 -0.93
C LYS A 59 -19.30 7.50 -2.09
N THR A 60 -19.91 7.99 -3.17
CA THR A 60 -19.95 7.38 -4.49
C THR A 60 -18.80 7.86 -5.39
N PHE A 61 -18.70 7.27 -6.58
CA PHE A 61 -17.76 7.69 -7.62
C PHE A 61 -17.96 9.14 -8.10
N GLU A 62 -19.12 9.73 -7.85
CA GLU A 62 -19.40 11.14 -8.18
C GLU A 62 -18.58 12.10 -7.30
N HIS A 63 -18.05 11.63 -6.17
CA HIS A 63 -17.08 12.36 -5.34
C HIS A 63 -15.63 12.05 -5.73
N PHE A 64 -15.35 11.76 -7.01
CA PHE A 64 -13.99 11.61 -7.54
C PHE A 64 -13.09 10.63 -6.77
N TYR A 65 -13.65 9.52 -6.28
CA TYR A 65 -12.91 8.51 -5.50
C TYR A 65 -12.27 9.07 -4.22
N GLU A 66 -12.80 10.15 -3.66
CA GLU A 66 -12.23 10.73 -2.44
C GLU A 66 -12.51 9.87 -1.21
N ASP A 67 -11.48 9.33 -0.55
CA ASP A 67 -11.66 8.51 0.67
C ASP A 67 -12.01 9.31 1.95
N ARG A 68 -11.85 10.64 1.93
CA ARG A 68 -12.13 11.53 3.08
C ARG A 68 -13.00 12.71 2.66
N PRO A 69 -14.07 13.08 3.39
CA PRO A 69 -14.87 14.27 3.07
C PRO A 69 -13.98 15.52 3.01
N ILE A 70 -13.88 16.12 1.82
CA ILE A 70 -13.41 17.49 1.68
C ILE A 70 -14.56 18.37 2.15
N ASN A 71 -14.26 19.34 3.00
CA ASN A 71 -15.28 20.25 3.50
C ASN A 71 -15.75 21.11 2.31
N TYR A 72 -16.81 20.70 1.62
CA TYR A 72 -17.43 21.44 0.51
C TYR A 72 -18.19 22.65 1.06
N ARG A 73 -17.48 23.56 1.74
CA ARG A 73 -18.07 24.82 2.18
C ARG A 73 -18.28 25.66 0.92
N LYS A 74 -19.56 25.92 0.61
CA LYS A 74 -19.95 26.96 -0.36
C LYS A 74 -19.55 28.33 0.15
#